data_AF-A0A0D1KC42-F1
#
_entry.id   AF-A0A0D1KC42-F1
#
_cell.length_a   1.000
_cell.length_b   1.000
_cell.length_c   1.000
_cell.angle_alpha   90.00
_cell.angle_beta   90.00
_cell.angle_gamma   90.00
#
_symmetry.space_group_name_H-M   'P 1'
#
loop_
_entity.id
_entity.type
_entity.pdbx_description
1 polymer ?
#
loop_
_entity_poly.entity_id
_entity_poly.type
_entity_poly.pdbx_seq_one_letter_code
_entity_poly.pdbx_strand_id
1 'polypeptide(L)'
;MISKFIEKRMLNMLDEWYSAMSKRKMNHVCTLKEKIDQHLPKIKKNTKLWMRYQLFQARHQLLFENQNGLDSLFDNLYGLEDKMDDELKYYLYFFSGLYEMVKTAPKHAVHHFKKAEQYLAAIHNTFEAAVYIIKPPAPIT
;
A
#
# COMPACT_ATOMS: atom_id res chain seq x y z
N MET A 1 -25.13 -9.15 -8.76
CA MET A 1 -24.58 -10.28 -7.97
C MET A 1 -23.18 -10.69 -8.46
N ILE A 2 -22.97 -10.85 -9.78
CA ILE A 2 -21.67 -11.22 -10.38
C ILE A 2 -20.56 -10.16 -10.18
N SER A 3 -20.84 -8.84 -10.30
CA SER A 3 -19.76 -7.83 -10.17
C SER A 3 -19.18 -7.77 -8.76
N LYS A 4 -20.01 -7.84 -7.71
CA LYS A 4 -19.54 -7.93 -6.30
C LYS A 4 -18.62 -9.13 -6.05
N PHE A 5 -18.91 -10.27 -6.68
CA PHE A 5 -18.05 -11.46 -6.57
C PHE A 5 -16.69 -11.24 -7.27
N ILE A 6 -16.71 -10.65 -8.46
CA ILE A 6 -15.48 -10.31 -9.19
C ILE A 6 -14.65 -9.29 -8.41
N GLU A 7 -15.27 -8.24 -7.87
CA GLU A 7 -14.62 -7.23 -7.04
C GLU A 7 -13.96 -7.85 -5.81
N LYS A 8 -14.68 -8.71 -5.08
CA LYS A 8 -14.12 -9.45 -3.93
C LYS A 8 -12.92 -10.31 -4.33
N ARG A 9 -12.99 -11.01 -5.46
CA ARG A 9 -11.85 -11.81 -5.97
C ARG A 9 -10.65 -10.93 -6.30
N MET A 10 -10.85 -9.77 -6.93
CA MET A 10 -9.76 -8.85 -7.25
C MET A 10 -9.14 -8.25 -5.98
N LEU A 11 -9.98 -7.87 -5.01
CA LEU A 11 -9.52 -7.40 -3.71
C LEU A 11 -8.63 -8.44 -3.02
N ASN A 12 -9.08 -9.69 -2.94
CA ASN A 12 -8.30 -10.77 -2.34
C ASN A 12 -6.94 -10.98 -3.03
N MET A 13 -6.88 -10.87 -4.37
CA MET A 13 -5.62 -10.99 -5.10
C MET A 13 -4.65 -9.85 -4.77
N LEU A 14 -5.15 -8.62 -4.65
CA LEU A 14 -4.35 -7.47 -4.24
C LEU A 14 -3.84 -7.64 -2.80
N ASP A 15 -4.69 -8.09 -1.88
CA ASP A 15 -4.33 -8.29 -0.48
C ASP A 15 -3.31 -9.44 -0.32
N GLU A 16 -3.43 -10.52 -1.10
CA GLU A 16 -2.44 -11.60 -1.14
C GLU A 16 -1.08 -11.08 -1.64
N TRP A 17 -1.09 -10.25 -2.68
CA TRP A 17 0.12 -9.63 -3.22
C TRP A 17 0.79 -8.71 -2.21
N TYR A 18 0.03 -7.88 -1.51
CA TYR A 18 0.56 -7.06 -0.41
C TYR A 18 1.14 -7.92 0.72
N SER A 19 0.44 -8.97 1.14
CA SER A 19 0.95 -9.88 2.18
C SER A 19 2.27 -10.54 1.77
N ALA A 20 2.42 -10.92 0.50
CA ALA A 20 3.65 -11.48 -0.04
C ALA A 20 4.81 -10.47 0.00
N MET A 21 4.54 -9.19 -0.29
CA MET A 21 5.54 -8.10 -0.18
C MET A 21 5.97 -7.89 1.28
N SER A 22 5.03 -7.81 2.22
CA SER A 22 5.36 -7.62 3.65
C SER A 22 6.15 -8.80 4.22
N LYS A 23 5.93 -10.02 3.71
CA LYS A 23 6.70 -11.24 4.05
C LYS A 23 7.98 -11.41 3.24
N ARG A 24 8.32 -10.47 2.34
CA ARG A 24 9.50 -10.51 1.45
C ARG A 24 9.63 -11.82 0.63
N LYS A 25 8.50 -12.43 0.25
CA LYS A 25 8.48 -13.66 -0.56
C LYS A 25 8.67 -13.32 -2.05
N MET A 26 9.88 -12.91 -2.45
CA MET A 26 10.14 -12.26 -3.76
C MET A 26 9.60 -13.03 -4.97
N ASN A 27 9.88 -14.33 -5.09
CA ASN A 27 9.36 -15.14 -6.21
C ASN A 27 7.83 -15.14 -6.26
N HIS A 28 7.18 -15.22 -5.10
CA HIS A 28 5.73 -15.20 -5.00
C HIS A 28 5.13 -13.82 -5.33
N VAL A 29 5.83 -12.74 -4.96
CA VAL A 29 5.45 -11.37 -5.32
C VAL A 29 5.41 -11.20 -6.85
N CYS A 30 6.43 -11.69 -7.56
CA CYS A 30 6.48 -11.64 -9.02
C CYS A 30 5.35 -12.45 -9.66
N THR A 31 5.14 -13.70 -9.23
CA THR A 31 4.05 -14.55 -9.74
C THR A 31 2.67 -13.94 -9.51
N LEU A 32 2.44 -13.31 -8.36
CA LEU A 32 1.17 -12.63 -8.08
C LEU A 32 0.99 -11.38 -8.95
N LYS A 33 2.07 -10.62 -9.19
CA LYS A 33 2.02 -9.45 -10.08
C LYS A 33 1.60 -9.83 -11.50
N GLU A 34 2.19 -10.88 -12.07
CA GLU A 34 1.82 -11.38 -13.40
C GLU A 34 0.32 -11.77 -13.48
N LYS A 35 -0.20 -12.44 -12.45
CA LYS A 35 -1.62 -12.80 -12.36
C LYS A 35 -2.53 -11.58 -12.25
N ILE A 36 -2.13 -10.58 -11.46
CA ILE A 36 -2.87 -9.32 -11.32
C ILE A 36 -2.90 -8.56 -12.65
N ASP A 37 -1.80 -8.56 -13.40
CA ASP A 37 -1.68 -7.86 -14.67
C ASP A 37 -2.66 -8.38 -15.72
N GLN A 38 -2.92 -9.70 -15.72
CA GLN A 38 -3.96 -10.31 -16.56
C GLN A 38 -5.39 -9.85 -16.22
N HIS A 39 -5.59 -9.27 -15.03
CA HIS A 39 -6.87 -8.76 -14.56
C HIS A 39 -6.95 -7.24 -14.47
N LEU A 40 -5.91 -6.52 -14.88
CA LEU A 40 -5.87 -5.06 -14.89
C LEU A 40 -7.09 -4.40 -15.57
N PRO A 41 -7.59 -4.87 -16.73
CA PRO A 41 -8.78 -4.27 -17.35
C PRO A 41 -10.03 -4.32 -16.45
N LYS A 42 -10.12 -5.30 -15.54
CA LYS A 42 -11.24 -5.43 -14.59
C LYS A 42 -11.00 -4.56 -13.37
N ILE A 43 -9.77 -4.52 -12.86
CA ILE A 43 -9.36 -3.67 -11.73
C ILE A 43 -9.59 -2.20 -12.07
N LYS A 44 -9.17 -1.75 -13.26
CA LYS A 44 -9.31 -0.35 -13.73
C LYS A 44 -10.77 0.14 -13.79
N LYS A 45 -11.75 -0.76 -13.93
CA LYS A 45 -13.18 -0.39 -13.97
C LYS A 45 -13.73 0.04 -12.61
N ASN A 46 -13.05 -0.32 -11.52
CA ASN A 46 -13.45 0.05 -10.17
C ASN A 46 -12.40 1.01 -9.61
N THR A 47 -12.79 2.28 -9.41
CA THR A 47 -11.88 3.34 -8.97
C THR A 47 -11.15 2.99 -7.67
N LYS A 48 -11.85 2.38 -6.70
CA LYS A 48 -11.26 1.97 -5.42
C LYS A 48 -10.20 0.87 -5.60
N LEU A 49 -10.51 -0.16 -6.40
CA LEU A 49 -9.54 -1.22 -6.70
C LEU A 49 -8.35 -0.70 -7.49
N TRP A 50 -8.57 0.26 -8.38
CA TRP A 50 -7.51 0.90 -9.15
C TRP A 50 -6.56 1.70 -8.25
N MET A 51 -7.08 2.54 -7.34
CA MET A 51 -6.26 3.25 -6.36
C MET A 51 -5.48 2.28 -5.47
N ARG A 52 -6.11 1.20 -4.98
CA ARG A 52 -5.43 0.15 -4.20
C ARG A 52 -4.27 -0.47 -4.99
N TYR A 53 -4.52 -0.84 -6.25
CA TYR A 53 -3.50 -1.40 -7.12
C TYR A 53 -2.31 -0.44 -7.30
N GLN A 54 -2.57 0.85 -7.55
CA GLN A 54 -1.53 1.87 -7.72
C GLN A 54 -0.66 2.01 -6.46
N LEU A 55 -1.28 2.02 -5.27
CA LEU A 55 -0.58 2.05 -3.99
C LEU A 55 0.29 0.80 -3.78
N PHE A 56 -0.23 -0.39 -4.06
CA PHE A 56 0.55 -1.63 -3.95
C PHE A 56 1.64 -1.73 -5.02
N GLN A 57 1.43 -1.14 -6.20
CA GLN A 57 2.47 -1.00 -7.21
C GLN A 57 3.60 -0.09 -6.72
N ALA A 58 3.30 1.02 -6.05
CA ALA A 58 4.32 1.86 -5.42
C ALA A 58 5.12 1.05 -4.38
N ARG A 59 4.43 0.29 -3.51
CA ARG A 59 5.07 -0.58 -2.52
C ARG A 59 5.97 -1.64 -3.16
N HIS A 60 5.54 -2.25 -4.26
CA HIS A 60 6.34 -3.18 -5.04
C HIS A 60 7.59 -2.51 -5.60
N GLN A 61 7.43 -1.36 -6.24
CA GLN A 61 8.52 -0.56 -6.79
C GLN A 61 9.58 -0.22 -5.74
N LEU A 62 9.15 0.22 -4.55
CA LEU A 62 10.02 0.46 -3.40
C LEU A 62 10.74 -0.82 -2.92
N LEU A 63 10.08 -1.99 -2.95
CA LEU A 63 10.68 -3.27 -2.55
C LEU A 63 11.84 -3.68 -3.46
N PHE A 64 11.73 -3.37 -4.75
CA PHE A 64 12.73 -3.68 -5.78
C PHE A 64 13.64 -2.48 -6.11
N GLU A 65 13.67 -1.48 -5.22
CA GLU A 65 14.52 -0.27 -5.36
C GLU A 65 14.31 0.49 -6.69
N ASN A 66 13.14 0.35 -7.31
CA ASN A 66 12.79 1.00 -8.56
C ASN A 66 11.92 2.24 -8.27
N GLN A 67 12.51 3.43 -8.36
CA GLN A 67 11.82 4.68 -8.06
C GLN A 67 11.18 5.34 -9.30
N ASN A 68 11.26 4.71 -10.47
CA ASN A 68 10.86 5.33 -11.72
C ASN A 68 9.35 5.64 -11.70
N GLY A 69 9.03 6.93 -11.83
CA GLY A 69 7.65 7.41 -11.87
C GLY A 69 6.92 7.41 -10.53
N LEU A 70 7.60 7.17 -9.40
CA LEU A 70 6.96 7.24 -8.08
C LEU A 70 6.51 8.65 -7.70
N ASP A 71 7.28 9.68 -8.06
CA ASP A 71 6.90 11.08 -7.83
C ASP A 71 5.54 11.39 -8.48
N SER A 72 5.42 11.18 -9.78
CA SER A 72 4.16 11.44 -10.50
C SER A 72 3.02 10.51 -10.06
N LEU A 73 3.32 9.28 -9.64
CA LEU A 73 2.33 8.37 -9.09
C LEU A 73 1.76 8.91 -7.77
N PHE A 74 2.61 9.32 -6.84
CA PHE A 74 2.18 9.87 -5.56
C PHE A 74 1.45 11.21 -5.73
N ASP A 75 1.91 12.11 -6.59
CA ASP A 75 1.22 13.37 -6.88
C ASP A 75 -0.23 13.13 -7.34
N ASN A 76 -0.41 12.17 -8.26
CA ASN A 76 -1.74 11.80 -8.74
C ASN A 76 -2.61 11.17 -7.64
N LEU A 77 -2.02 10.36 -6.76
CA LEU A 77 -2.74 9.72 -5.65
C LEU A 77 -3.15 10.73 -4.57
N TYR A 78 -2.29 11.71 -4.26
CA TYR A 78 -2.64 12.81 -3.36
C TYR A 78 -3.76 13.68 -3.93
N GLY A 79 -3.79 13.92 -5.25
CA GLY A 79 -4.91 14.59 -5.92
C GLY A 79 -6.25 13.83 -5.82
N LEU A 80 -6.24 12.58 -5.38
CA LEU A 80 -7.43 11.74 -5.16
C LEU A 80 -7.67 11.41 -3.68
N GLU A 81 -6.92 12.00 -2.75
CA GLU A 81 -6.98 11.66 -1.32
C GLU A 81 -8.40 11.82 -0.74
N ASP A 82 -9.14 12.86 -1.13
CA ASP A 82 -10.51 13.10 -0.67
C ASP A 82 -11.51 12.00 -1.08
N LYS A 83 -11.15 11.19 -2.08
CA LYS A 83 -11.95 10.05 -2.56
C LYS A 83 -11.53 8.72 -1.93
N MET A 84 -10.48 8.72 -1.11
CA MET A 84 -9.97 7.54 -0.43
C MET A 84 -10.71 7.32 0.89
N ASP A 85 -10.99 6.05 1.18
CA ASP A 85 -11.38 5.65 2.54
C ASP A 85 -10.14 5.53 3.44
N ASP A 86 -10.39 5.32 4.74
CA ASP A 86 -9.33 5.31 5.75
C ASP A 86 -8.25 4.25 5.46
N GLU A 87 -8.62 3.08 4.94
CA GLU A 87 -7.65 2.05 4.56
C GLU A 87 -6.74 2.52 3.40
N LEU A 88 -7.30 3.15 2.36
CA LEU A 88 -6.48 3.69 1.27
C LEU A 88 -5.62 4.87 1.73
N LYS A 89 -6.13 5.72 2.62
CA LYS A 89 -5.36 6.82 3.23
C LYS A 89 -4.19 6.29 4.05
N TYR A 90 -4.40 5.23 4.84
CA TYR A 90 -3.32 4.55 5.55
C TYR A 90 -2.20 4.14 4.57
N TYR A 91 -2.55 3.42 3.50
CA TYR A 91 -1.56 2.96 2.51
C TYR A 91 -0.87 4.13 1.78
N LEU A 92 -1.62 5.18 1.41
CA LEU A 92 -1.06 6.39 0.80
C LEU A 92 0.03 6.99 1.68
N TYR A 93 -0.31 7.29 2.93
CA TYR A 93 0.63 7.90 3.86
C TYR A 93 1.79 6.98 4.22
N PHE A 94 1.52 5.70 4.49
CA PHE A 94 2.56 4.76 4.85
C PHE A 94 3.58 4.56 3.71
N PHE A 95 3.13 4.38 2.47
CA PHE A 95 4.04 4.20 1.34
C PHE A 95 4.75 5.50 0.93
N SER A 96 4.13 6.67 1.09
CA SER A 96 4.86 7.95 0.94
C SER A 96 5.98 8.07 1.97
N GLY A 97 5.74 7.67 3.23
CA GLY A 97 6.79 7.65 4.25
C GLY A 97 7.95 6.74 3.88
N LEU A 98 7.66 5.54 3.36
CA LEU A 98 8.69 4.63 2.85
C LEU A 98 9.46 5.22 1.67
N TYR A 99 8.78 5.92 0.76
CA TYR A 99 9.42 6.56 -0.38
C TYR A 99 10.37 7.69 0.06
N GLU A 100 9.93 8.54 0.99
CA GLU A 100 10.76 9.61 1.56
C GLU A 100 12.00 9.07 2.30
N MET A 101 11.90 7.90 2.95
CA MET A 101 13.06 7.22 3.53
C MET A 101 14.09 6.85 2.46
N VAL A 102 13.62 6.33 1.32
CA VAL A 102 14.49 5.94 0.19
C VAL A 102 15.13 7.19 -0.46
N LYS A 103 14.43 8.33 -0.51
CA LYS A 103 14.96 9.62 -1.01
C LYS A 103 15.93 10.32 -0.05
N THR A 104 16.31 9.71 1.07
CA THR A 104 17.17 10.30 2.12
C THR A 104 16.58 11.55 2.79
N ALA A 105 15.24 11.65 2.83
CA ALA A 105 14.50 12.76 3.44
C ALA A 105 13.79 12.35 4.75
N PRO A 106 14.53 12.01 5.83
CA PRO A 106 13.96 11.36 7.02
C PRO A 106 12.93 12.20 7.77
N LYS A 107 13.04 13.54 7.72
CA LYS A 107 12.07 14.43 8.38
C LYS A 107 10.68 14.36 7.74
N HIS A 108 10.61 14.21 6.41
CA HIS A 108 9.34 14.09 5.68
C HIS A 108 8.72 12.70 5.91
N ALA A 109 9.54 11.66 5.95
CA ALA A 109 9.09 10.31 6.26
C ALA A 109 8.32 10.22 7.59
N VAL A 110 8.84 10.83 8.65
CA VAL A 110 8.18 10.83 9.98
C VAL A 110 6.81 11.50 9.93
N HIS A 111 6.66 12.60 9.19
CA HIS A 111 5.36 13.26 9.04
C HIS A 111 4.33 12.36 8.37
N HIS A 112 4.73 11.66 7.30
CA HIS A 112 3.85 10.71 6.63
C HIS A 112 3.48 9.52 7.52
N PHE A 113 4.42 8.96 8.28
CA PHE A 113 4.10 7.87 9.21
C PHE A 113 3.12 8.29 10.32
N LYS A 114 3.29 9.48 10.89
CA LYS A 114 2.35 10.02 11.88
C LYS A 114 0.95 10.19 11.31
N LYS A 115 0.82 10.60 10.04
CA LYS A 115 -0.47 10.66 9.36
C LYS A 115 -1.05 9.26 9.13
N ALA A 116 -0.22 8.29 8.72
CA ALA A 116 -0.67 6.91 8.53
C ALA A 116 -1.21 6.30 9.84
N GLU A 117 -0.57 6.55 10.98
CA GLU A 117 -0.99 6.06 12.30
C GLU A 117 -2.44 6.45 12.66
N GLN A 118 -2.93 7.61 12.19
CA GLN A 118 -4.31 8.05 12.41
C GLN A 118 -5.34 7.12 11.79
N TYR A 119 -4.96 6.38 10.75
CA TYR A 119 -5.82 5.47 10.01
C TYR A 119 -5.55 3.98 10.30
N LEU A 120 -4.66 3.68 11.26
CA LEU A 120 -4.24 2.31 11.56
C LEU A 120 -5.42 1.40 11.95
N ALA A 121 -6.44 1.95 12.61
CA ALA A 121 -7.64 1.21 13.02
C ALA A 121 -8.46 0.67 11.83
N ALA A 122 -8.29 1.21 10.62
CA ALA A 122 -8.96 0.72 9.43
C ALA A 122 -8.35 -0.58 8.88
N ILE A 123 -7.11 -0.91 9.28
CA ILE A 123 -6.37 -2.07 8.77
C ILE A 123 -6.71 -3.31 9.57
N HIS A 124 -7.50 -4.21 8.98
CA HIS A 124 -7.93 -5.46 9.60
C HIS A 124 -6.90 -6.60 9.51
N ASN A 125 -5.86 -6.46 8.67
CA ASN A 125 -4.97 -7.56 8.29
C ASN A 125 -3.53 -7.26 8.74
N THR A 126 -3.14 -7.69 9.94
CA THR A 126 -1.96 -7.11 10.60
C THR A 126 -0.87 -8.12 10.94
N PHE A 127 -0.05 -8.43 9.94
CA PHE A 127 1.38 -8.64 10.23
C PHE A 127 2.04 -7.31 10.66
N GLU A 128 1.52 -6.17 10.18
CA GLU A 128 2.07 -4.82 10.48
C GLU A 128 1.61 -4.23 11.82
N ALA A 129 0.35 -4.35 12.24
CA ALA A 129 -0.01 -3.97 13.61
C ALA A 129 0.61 -4.88 14.67
N ALA A 130 0.88 -6.16 14.37
CA ALA A 130 1.65 -7.02 15.29
C ALA A 130 3.08 -6.50 15.50
N VAL A 131 3.75 -5.99 14.46
CA VAL A 131 5.09 -5.39 14.57
C VAL A 131 5.06 -4.07 15.37
N TYR A 132 4.02 -3.26 15.24
CA TYR A 132 3.91 -1.99 15.98
C TYR A 132 3.46 -2.18 17.44
N ILE A 133 2.48 -3.04 17.71
CA ILE A 133 1.97 -3.32 19.07
C ILE A 133 3.05 -3.99 19.95
N ILE A 134 3.96 -4.77 19.38
CA ILE A 134 5.04 -5.45 20.12
C ILE A 134 6.20 -4.50 20.47
N LYS A 135 6.25 -3.26 19.96
CA LYS A 135 7.31 -2.32 20.34
C LYS A 135 6.91 -0.83 20.29
N PRO A 136 6.18 -0.32 21.30
CA PRO A 136 6.35 1.07 21.67
C PRO A 136 7.80 1.26 22.20
N PRO A 137 8.53 2.32 21.81
CA PRO A 137 9.77 2.66 22.51
C PRO A 137 9.42 2.89 23.98
N ALA A 138 10.07 2.14 24.87
CA ALA A 138 9.92 2.36 26.30
C ALA A 138 10.15 3.85 26.59
N PRO A 139 9.27 4.52 27.36
CA PRO A 139 9.53 5.88 27.77
C PRO A 139 10.85 5.88 28.54
N ILE A 140 11.77 6.74 28.10
CA ILE A 140 13.03 6.98 28.79
C ILE A 140 12.65 7.67 30.10
N THR A 141 12.62 6.91 31.19
CA THR A 141 12.63 7.42 32.57
C THR A 141 14.05 7.66 33.01
#